data_AF-A0AAV8AED9-F1
#
_entry.id   AF-A0AAV8AED9-F1
#
_cell.length_a   1.000
_cell.length_b   1.000
_cell.length_c   1.000
_cell.angle_alpha   90.00
_cell.angle_beta   90.00
_cell.angle_gamma   90.00
#
_symmetry.space_group_name_H-M   'P 1'
#
loop_
_entity.id
_entity.type
_entity.pdbx_description
1 polymer ?
#
loop_
_entity_poly.entity_id
_entity_poly.type
_entity_poly.pdbx_seq_one_letter_code
_entity_poly.pdbx_strand_id
1 'polypeptide(L)'
;MRKGNRTKAINYARKNFPIWVGKCFPEIKRVMGLLAFPTPDEQSPIPIEEKEAFEMLPRRYQLLYGEQSWKRLNEAFNREQEKQKDLGINSFDQKKKINKSSDNKGNNNLDRNTNCPICHPLVNKIAENYSRNLITHSLIICPLSGQIMTPDNPPMIFTNGNAYSLDEMEKNETTK
;
A
#
# COMPACT_ATOMS: atom_id res chain seq x y z
N MET A 1 -13.84 11.36 -13.74
CA MET A 1 -14.73 10.97 -14.85
C MET A 1 -16.10 10.56 -14.36
N ARG A 2 -16.32 9.36 -13.77
CA ARG A 2 -17.66 8.95 -13.29
C ARG A 2 -18.33 9.92 -12.30
N LYS A 3 -17.56 10.52 -11.38
CA LYS A 3 -18.07 11.51 -10.41
C LYS A 3 -18.14 12.95 -10.96
N GLY A 4 -18.20 13.16 -12.28
CA GLY A 4 -18.19 14.48 -12.93
C GLY A 4 -16.88 15.30 -12.78
N ASN A 5 -15.96 14.91 -11.90
CA ASN A 5 -14.74 15.68 -11.63
C ASN A 5 -13.64 15.38 -12.65
N ARG A 6 -13.66 16.09 -13.79
CA ARG A 6 -12.76 15.91 -14.94
C ARG A 6 -11.35 16.46 -14.67
N THR A 7 -11.23 17.64 -14.09
CA THR A 7 -9.95 18.30 -13.81
C THR A 7 -9.05 17.44 -12.91
N LYS A 8 -9.61 16.84 -11.86
CA LYS A 8 -8.89 15.89 -11.00
C LYS A 8 -8.44 14.64 -11.76
N ALA A 9 -9.27 14.12 -12.69
CA ALA A 9 -8.92 12.96 -13.48
C ALA A 9 -7.76 13.23 -14.44
N ILE A 10 -7.74 14.40 -15.08
CA ILE A 10 -6.65 14.83 -15.96
C ILE A 10 -5.35 14.99 -15.16
N ASN A 11 -5.39 15.66 -14.01
CA ASN A 11 -4.21 15.81 -13.14
C ASN A 11 -3.66 14.47 -12.67
N TYR A 12 -4.55 13.53 -12.30
CA TYR A 12 -4.15 12.18 -11.93
C TYR A 12 -3.48 11.43 -13.09
N ALA A 13 -4.05 11.50 -14.30
CA ALA A 13 -3.49 10.86 -15.48
C ALA A 13 -2.10 11.42 -15.82
N ARG A 14 -1.93 12.75 -15.77
CA ARG A 14 -0.64 13.41 -16.01
C ARG A 14 0.44 12.98 -15.01
N LYS A 15 0.08 12.75 -13.75
CA LYS A 15 1.02 12.33 -12.71
C LYS A 15 1.44 10.86 -12.85
N ASN A 16 0.51 9.97 -13.17
CA ASN A 16 0.73 8.53 -13.03
C ASN A 16 1.00 7.79 -14.35
N PHE A 17 0.50 8.28 -15.50
CA PHE A 17 0.66 7.58 -16.78
C PHE A 17 2.05 7.65 -17.44
N PRO A 18 2.88 8.72 -17.27
CA PRO A 18 4.18 8.81 -17.93
C PRO A 18 5.09 7.60 -17.74
N ILE A 19 5.05 6.98 -16.55
CA ILE A 19 5.84 5.80 -16.18
C ILE A 19 5.51 4.58 -17.06
N TRP A 20 4.28 4.51 -17.58
CA TRP A 20 3.74 3.34 -18.29
C TRP A 20 3.67 3.52 -19.80
N VAL A 21 4.02 4.71 -20.31
CA VAL A 21 3.96 5.06 -21.74
C VAL A 21 4.71 4.04 -22.61
N GLY A 22 5.90 3.58 -22.19
CA GLY A 22 6.67 2.61 -22.97
C GLY A 22 6.07 1.20 -23.04
N LYS A 23 5.19 0.82 -22.10
CA LYS A 23 4.63 -0.54 -22.01
C LYS A 23 3.20 -0.65 -22.52
N CYS A 24 2.36 0.37 -22.29
CA CYS A 24 0.93 0.33 -22.62
C CYS A 24 0.45 1.62 -23.30
N PHE A 25 1.26 2.18 -24.21
CA PHE A 25 0.90 3.36 -24.98
C PHE A 25 -0.47 3.28 -25.68
N PRO A 26 -0.85 2.15 -26.33
CA PRO A 26 -2.14 2.05 -26.99
C PRO A 26 -3.32 2.21 -26.03
N GLU A 27 -3.20 1.65 -24.83
CA GLU A 27 -4.21 1.73 -23.77
C GLU A 27 -4.27 3.15 -23.20
N ILE A 28 -3.12 3.76 -22.91
CA ILE A 28 -3.04 5.15 -22.45
C ILE A 28 -3.66 6.10 -23.47
N LYS A 29 -3.39 5.91 -24.77
CA LYS A 29 -4.00 6.69 -25.85
C LYS A 29 -5.52 6.56 -25.85
N ARG A 30 -6.07 5.36 -25.61
CA ARG A 30 -7.53 5.17 -25.50
C ARG A 30 -8.12 5.87 -24.28
N VAL A 31 -7.45 5.80 -23.12
CA VAL A 31 -7.90 6.47 -21.89
C VAL A 31 -7.81 7.99 -22.02
N MET A 32 -6.72 8.52 -22.60
CA MET A 32 -6.59 9.94 -22.88
C MET A 32 -7.63 10.41 -23.90
N GLY A 33 -7.96 9.59 -24.90
CA GLY A 33 -9.08 9.82 -25.81
C GLY A 33 -10.40 9.95 -25.06
N LEU A 34 -10.70 9.01 -24.15
CA LEU A 34 -11.88 9.08 -23.28
C LEU A 34 -11.90 10.33 -22.38
N LEU A 35 -10.74 10.73 -21.85
CA LEU A 35 -10.58 11.96 -21.07
C LEU A 35 -10.72 13.23 -21.92
N ALA A 36 -10.55 13.16 -23.24
CA ALA A 36 -10.68 14.31 -24.13
C ALA A 36 -12.15 14.59 -24.48
N PHE A 37 -13.01 13.58 -24.56
CA PHE A 37 -14.45 13.80 -24.80
C PHE A 37 -15.11 14.46 -23.60
N PRO A 38 -15.84 15.58 -23.79
CA PRO A 38 -16.53 16.26 -22.70
C PRO A 38 -17.57 15.33 -22.08
N THR A 39 -17.72 15.40 -20.76
CA THR A 39 -18.87 14.80 -20.07
C THR A 39 -20.07 15.72 -20.29
N PRO A 40 -21.29 15.18 -20.46
CA PRO A 40 -22.48 15.96 -20.81
C PRO A 40 -22.75 17.17 -19.90
N ASP A 41 -22.27 17.14 -18.66
CA ASP A 41 -22.34 18.25 -17.69
C ASP A 41 -21.70 19.57 -18.18
N GLU A 42 -20.77 19.55 -19.14
CA GLU A 42 -20.05 20.75 -19.59
C GLU A 42 -20.71 21.48 -20.79
N GLN A 43 -21.70 20.88 -21.46
CA GLN A 43 -22.38 21.51 -22.63
C GLN A 43 -23.91 21.37 -22.67
N SER A 44 -24.54 20.57 -21.80
CA SER A 44 -25.98 20.36 -21.80
C SER A 44 -26.68 21.21 -20.73
N PRO A 45 -27.72 22.00 -21.06
CA PRO A 45 -28.61 22.64 -20.08
C PRO A 45 -29.47 21.65 -19.28
N ILE A 46 -29.41 20.36 -19.60
CA ILE A 46 -30.27 19.30 -19.06
C ILE A 46 -29.38 18.34 -18.24
N PRO A 47 -29.77 17.96 -17.00
CA PRO A 47 -29.09 16.91 -16.25
C PRO A 47 -29.32 15.58 -16.97
N ILE A 48 -28.26 15.08 -17.62
CA ILE A 48 -28.30 13.83 -18.38
C ILE A 48 -27.89 12.70 -17.42
N GLU A 49 -28.75 11.69 -17.25
CA GLU A 49 -28.45 10.56 -16.37
C GLU A 49 -27.19 9.81 -16.86
N GLU A 50 -26.46 9.14 -15.95
CA GLU A 50 -25.21 8.42 -16.27
C GLU A 50 -25.35 7.43 -17.45
N LYS A 51 -26.56 6.93 -17.68
CA LYS A 51 -26.92 5.99 -18.75
C LYS A 51 -26.93 6.65 -20.14
N GLU A 52 -27.41 7.88 -20.23
CA GLU A 52 -27.46 8.67 -21.48
C GLU A 52 -26.06 9.22 -21.83
N ALA A 53 -25.27 9.61 -20.83
CA ALA A 53 -23.86 9.98 -20.99
C ALA A 53 -23.01 8.83 -21.56
N PHE A 54 -23.34 7.59 -21.18
CA PHE A 54 -22.68 6.39 -21.67
C PHE A 54 -23.01 6.09 -23.14
N GLU A 55 -24.25 6.30 -23.56
CA GLU A 55 -24.69 6.06 -24.94
C GLU A 55 -24.07 7.06 -25.94
N MET A 56 -23.80 8.30 -25.51
CA MET A 56 -23.13 9.32 -26.32
C MET A 56 -21.63 9.08 -26.52
N LEU A 57 -21.00 8.20 -25.73
CA LEU A 57 -19.59 7.84 -25.91
C LEU A 57 -19.42 6.96 -27.17
N PRO A 58 -18.40 7.19 -28.00
CA PRO A 58 -18.08 6.30 -29.10
C PRO A 58 -17.97 4.85 -28.61
N ARG A 59 -18.55 3.88 -29.33
CA ARG A 59 -18.62 2.45 -28.96
C ARG A 59 -17.28 1.87 -28.46
N ARG A 60 -16.16 2.33 -29.04
CA ARG A 60 -14.79 1.93 -28.66
C ARG A 60 -14.38 2.30 -27.22
N TYR A 61 -15.01 3.31 -26.62
CA TYR A 61 -14.73 3.79 -25.26
C TYR A 61 -15.80 3.39 -24.23
N GLN A 62 -16.98 2.97 -24.69
CA GLN A 62 -18.05 2.44 -23.82
C GLN A 62 -17.54 1.26 -22.99
N LEU A 63 -16.75 0.35 -23.57
CA LEU A 63 -16.17 -0.74 -22.82
C LEU A 63 -15.29 -0.25 -21.66
N LEU A 64 -14.45 0.77 -21.88
CA LEU A 64 -13.57 1.30 -20.83
C LEU A 64 -14.34 2.01 -19.70
N TYR A 65 -15.49 2.60 -20.01
CA TYR A 65 -16.33 3.29 -19.05
C TYR A 65 -17.34 2.37 -18.34
N GLY A 66 -17.64 1.21 -18.91
CA GLY A 66 -18.65 0.27 -18.42
C GLY A 66 -18.28 -0.43 -17.10
N GLU A 67 -19.30 -0.89 -16.37
CA GLU A 67 -19.14 -1.60 -15.10
C GLU A 67 -18.46 -2.98 -15.27
N GLN A 68 -18.70 -3.63 -16.40
CA GLN A 68 -18.11 -4.94 -16.71
C GLN A 68 -16.56 -4.91 -16.77
N SER A 69 -15.97 -3.77 -17.14
CA SER A 69 -14.51 -3.64 -17.17
C SER A 69 -13.89 -3.67 -15.78
N TRP A 70 -14.61 -3.17 -14.77
CA TRP A 70 -14.17 -3.29 -13.38
C TRP A 70 -14.20 -4.74 -12.90
N LYS A 71 -15.26 -5.49 -13.25
CA LYS A 71 -15.36 -6.93 -12.92
C LYS A 71 -14.20 -7.72 -13.53
N ARG A 72 -13.92 -7.51 -14.82
CA ARG A 72 -12.80 -8.15 -15.52
C ARG A 72 -11.44 -7.81 -14.89
N LEU A 73 -11.25 -6.56 -14.49
CA LEU A 73 -10.01 -6.11 -13.83
C LEU A 73 -9.84 -6.79 -12.47
N ASN A 74 -10.90 -6.86 -11.66
CA ASN A 74 -10.86 -7.54 -10.37
C ASN A 74 -10.58 -9.03 -10.53
N GLU A 75 -11.22 -9.69 -11.48
CA GLU A 75 -10.96 -11.10 -11.77
C GLU A 75 -9.52 -11.32 -12.24
N ALA A 76 -8.99 -10.46 -13.13
CA ALA A 76 -7.61 -10.54 -13.57
C ALA A 76 -6.62 -10.34 -12.40
N PHE A 77 -6.89 -9.35 -11.55
CA PHE A 77 -6.10 -9.11 -10.35
C PHE A 77 -6.12 -10.32 -9.40
N ASN A 78 -7.30 -10.86 -9.12
CA ASN A 78 -7.45 -12.01 -8.22
C ASN A 78 -6.74 -13.25 -8.77
N ARG A 79 -6.82 -13.51 -10.07
CA ARG A 79 -6.08 -14.62 -10.70
C ARG A 79 -4.56 -14.48 -10.55
N GLU A 80 -4.02 -13.28 -10.73
CA GLU A 80 -2.59 -13.05 -10.53
C GLU A 80 -2.19 -13.15 -9.06
N GLN A 81 -3.07 -12.73 -8.13
CA GLN A 81 -2.85 -12.92 -6.69
C GLN A 81 -2.84 -14.40 -6.30
N GLU A 82 -3.71 -15.22 -6.88
CA GLU A 82 -3.73 -16.68 -6.65
C GLU A 82 -2.42 -17.32 -7.13
N LYS A 83 -1.98 -17.03 -8.36
CA LYS A 83 -0.68 -17.52 -8.87
C LYS A 83 0.49 -17.13 -7.97
N GLN A 84 0.50 -15.91 -7.44
CA GLN A 84 1.57 -15.47 -6.54
C GLN A 84 1.54 -16.19 -5.19
N LYS A 85 0.36 -16.57 -4.68
CA LYS A 85 0.23 -17.40 -3.47
C LYS A 85 0.83 -18.78 -3.68
N ASP A 86 0.59 -19.39 -4.82
CA ASP A 86 1.13 -20.72 -5.17
C ASP A 86 2.65 -20.72 -5.28
N LEU A 87 3.24 -19.57 -5.63
CA LEU A 87 4.69 -19.37 -5.69
C LEU A 87 5.33 -18.99 -4.33
N GLY A 88 4.53 -18.75 -3.28
CA GLY A 88 5.04 -18.42 -1.94
C GLY A 88 5.67 -17.01 -1.80
N ILE A 89 5.47 -16.11 -2.77
CA ILE A 89 6.23 -14.84 -2.88
C ILE A 89 5.63 -13.68 -2.04
N ASN A 90 4.50 -13.86 -1.36
CA ASN A 90 3.76 -12.71 -0.82
C ASN A 90 4.16 -12.25 0.59
N SER A 91 4.90 -11.13 0.66
CA SER A 91 5.01 -10.23 1.83
C SER A 91 3.69 -9.52 2.16
N PHE A 92 2.77 -9.39 1.19
CA PHE A 92 1.52 -8.63 1.36
C PHE A 92 0.44 -9.40 2.15
N ASP A 93 0.29 -10.70 1.90
CA ASP A 93 -0.64 -11.58 2.65
C ASP A 93 -0.12 -11.99 4.02
N GLN A 94 1.20 -11.91 4.25
CA GLN A 94 1.74 -12.04 5.61
C GLN A 94 1.16 -10.98 6.53
N LYS A 95 0.88 -9.75 6.07
CA LYS A 95 0.26 -8.73 6.95
C LYS A 95 -1.13 -9.15 7.43
N LYS A 96 -1.99 -9.77 6.61
CA LYS A 96 -3.31 -10.23 7.06
C LYS A 96 -3.25 -11.49 7.94
N LYS A 97 -2.28 -12.40 7.73
CA LYS A 97 -2.08 -13.57 8.60
C LYS A 97 -1.37 -13.23 9.92
N ILE A 98 -0.40 -12.31 9.91
CA ILE A 98 0.24 -11.76 11.12
C ILE A 98 -0.79 -11.01 11.97
N ASN A 99 -1.70 -10.25 11.35
CA ASN A 99 -2.77 -9.55 12.07
C ASN A 99 -3.75 -10.49 12.80
N LYS A 100 -3.88 -11.76 12.39
CA LYS A 100 -4.62 -12.78 13.17
C LYS A 100 -3.76 -13.46 14.24
N SER A 101 -2.43 -13.42 14.13
CA SER A 101 -1.51 -14.05 15.08
C SER A 101 -1.10 -13.12 16.23
N SER A 102 -1.35 -11.82 16.14
CA SER A 102 -1.09 -10.88 17.24
C SER A 102 -2.20 -10.89 18.29
N ASP A 103 -3.41 -11.31 17.94
CA ASP A 103 -4.49 -11.59 18.90
C ASP A 103 -4.38 -13.03 19.39
N ASN A 104 -3.42 -13.29 20.28
CA ASN A 104 -3.42 -14.49 21.14
C ASN A 104 -4.52 -14.39 22.23
N LYS A 105 -5.74 -14.01 21.83
CA LYS A 105 -6.99 -14.28 22.56
C LYS A 105 -7.77 -15.45 21.95
N GLY A 106 -7.14 -16.23 21.09
CA GLY A 106 -7.65 -17.54 20.66
C GLY A 106 -6.89 -18.67 21.35
N ASN A 107 -7.48 -19.29 22.36
CA ASN A 107 -7.03 -20.52 23.01
C ASN A 107 -7.05 -21.77 22.09
N ASN A 108 -7.07 -21.60 20.77
CA ASN A 108 -7.29 -22.69 19.85
C ASN A 108 -5.99 -23.04 19.13
N ASN A 109 -5.43 -24.21 19.49
CA ASN A 109 -4.23 -24.82 18.92
C ASN A 109 -4.32 -25.15 17.41
N LEU A 110 -5.38 -24.74 16.69
CA LEU A 110 -5.62 -25.18 15.31
C LEU A 110 -4.94 -24.31 14.23
N ASP A 111 -4.50 -23.08 14.54
CA ASP A 111 -4.01 -22.14 13.51
C ASP A 111 -2.51 -21.80 13.62
N ARG A 112 -1.73 -22.56 14.38
CA ARG A 112 -0.28 -22.32 14.50
C ARG A 112 0.45 -22.87 13.29
N ASN A 113 1.04 -21.99 12.49
CA ASN A 113 1.90 -22.39 11.39
C ASN A 113 3.16 -23.10 11.95
N THR A 114 3.34 -24.38 11.62
CA THR A 114 4.47 -25.21 12.05
C THR A 114 5.82 -24.65 11.58
N ASN A 115 5.82 -23.89 10.47
CA ASN A 115 7.00 -23.25 9.92
C ASN A 115 7.21 -21.81 10.41
N CYS A 116 6.40 -21.31 11.35
CA CYS A 116 6.61 -19.98 11.90
C CYS A 116 7.63 -20.03 13.05
N PRO A 117 8.83 -19.43 12.91
CA PRO A 117 9.86 -19.46 13.95
C PRO A 117 9.44 -18.75 15.24
N ILE A 118 8.46 -17.83 15.18
CA ILE A 118 7.91 -17.10 16.33
C ILE A 118 6.82 -17.91 17.05
N CYS A 119 6.12 -18.80 16.36
CA CYS A 119 5.08 -19.63 16.98
C CYS A 119 5.64 -20.79 17.82
N HIS A 120 6.97 -20.95 17.88
CA HIS A 120 7.61 -22.03 18.63
C HIS A 120 7.36 -21.88 20.14
N PRO A 121 6.99 -22.96 20.86
CA PRO A 121 6.66 -22.89 22.29
C PRO A 121 7.75 -22.28 23.17
N LEU A 122 9.03 -22.61 22.90
CA LEU A 122 10.16 -22.05 23.65
C LEU A 122 10.31 -20.54 23.46
N VAL A 123 10.04 -20.03 22.25
CA VAL A 123 10.13 -18.59 21.95
C VAL A 123 9.01 -17.83 22.64
N ASN A 124 7.80 -18.38 22.61
CA ASN A 124 6.65 -17.82 23.32
C ASN A 124 6.90 -17.73 24.83
N LYS A 125 7.52 -18.76 25.43
CA LYS A 125 7.85 -18.79 26.86
C LYS A 125 8.82 -17.68 27.26
N ILE A 126 9.82 -17.40 26.43
CA ILE A 126 10.77 -16.30 26.68
C ILE A 126 10.07 -14.93 26.49
N ALA A 127 9.10 -14.86 25.57
CA ALA A 127 8.35 -13.66 25.25
C ALA A 127 7.18 -13.36 26.20
N GLU A 128 6.86 -14.24 27.17
CA GLU A 128 5.75 -14.05 28.12
C GLU A 128 5.82 -12.72 28.89
N ASN A 129 7.04 -12.28 29.21
CA ASN A 129 7.30 -11.06 29.98
C ASN A 129 7.50 -9.80 29.12
N TYR A 130 7.38 -9.91 27.80
CA TYR A 130 7.58 -8.78 26.89
C TYR A 130 6.24 -8.27 26.34
N SER A 131 6.11 -6.94 26.23
CA SER A 131 4.98 -6.35 25.53
C SER A 131 5.05 -6.73 24.05
N ARG A 132 4.01 -7.43 23.58
CA ARG A 132 3.85 -7.80 22.18
C ARG A 132 3.50 -6.56 21.36
N ASN A 133 4.49 -5.73 21.08
CA ASN A 133 4.34 -4.55 20.25
C ASN A 133 4.63 -4.92 18.79
N LEU A 134 3.61 -4.79 17.93
CA LEU A 134 3.80 -4.95 16.50
C LEU A 134 4.48 -3.71 15.94
N ILE A 135 5.76 -3.86 15.64
CA ILE A 135 6.52 -2.82 14.97
C ILE A 135 6.48 -3.11 13.46
N THR A 136 5.80 -2.26 12.70
CA THR A 136 5.63 -2.42 11.24
C THR A 136 6.82 -1.92 10.42
N HIS A 137 7.71 -1.12 11.03
CA HIS A 137 8.84 -0.47 10.38
C HIS A 137 10.13 -0.77 11.15
N SER A 138 11.29 -0.74 10.49
CA SER A 138 12.58 -0.87 11.17
C SER A 138 12.73 0.23 12.25
N LEU A 139 13.02 -0.17 13.48
CA LEU A 139 13.43 0.76 14.54
C LEU A 139 14.95 0.80 14.58
N ILE A 140 15.48 1.98 14.86
CA ILE A 140 16.89 2.16 15.13
C ILE A 140 17.03 2.38 16.63
N ILE A 141 17.89 1.59 17.27
CA ILE A 141 18.12 1.63 18.71
C ILE A 141 19.51 2.19 18.94
N CYS A 142 19.63 3.16 19.85
CA CYS A 142 20.93 3.70 20.23
C CYS A 142 21.74 2.64 21.00
N PRO A 143 22.96 2.29 20.58
CA PRO A 143 23.78 1.30 21.27
C PRO A 143 24.20 1.69 22.69
N LEU A 144 24.30 2.99 22.99
CA LEU A 144 24.72 3.49 24.31
C LEU A 144 23.56 3.47 25.32
N SER A 145 22.40 4.02 24.92
CA SER A 145 21.27 4.20 25.84
C SER A 145 20.22 3.08 25.76
N GLY A 146 20.25 2.25 24.70
CA GLY A 146 19.21 1.26 24.42
C GLY A 146 17.85 1.87 24.05
N GLN A 147 17.76 3.19 23.90
CA GLN A 147 16.52 3.88 23.54
C GLN A 147 16.25 3.81 22.03
N ILE A 148 14.98 3.76 21.66
CA ILE A 148 14.54 3.85 20.26
C ILE A 148 14.73 5.29 19.79
N MET A 149 15.45 5.47 18.68
CA MET A 149 15.66 6.77 18.06
C MET A 149 14.40 7.15 17.25
N THR A 150 13.87 8.33 17.55
CA THR A 150 12.63 8.87 16.97
C THR A 150 12.93 10.19 16.24
N PRO A 151 11.97 10.81 15.54
CA PRO A 151 12.20 12.13 14.95
C PRO A 151 12.59 13.20 15.99
N ASP A 152 12.14 13.07 17.23
CA ASP A 152 12.48 13.99 18.33
C ASP A 152 13.86 13.69 18.95
N ASN A 153 14.36 12.47 18.78
CA ASN A 153 15.70 12.05 19.19
C ASN A 153 16.40 11.33 18.00
N PRO A 154 16.85 12.09 17.00
CA PRO A 154 17.31 11.54 15.73
C PRO A 154 18.67 10.83 15.85
N PRO A 155 18.99 9.91 14.93
CA PRO A 155 20.30 9.29 14.86
C PRO A 155 21.39 10.27 14.37
N MET A 156 22.46 10.40 15.14
CA MET A 156 23.74 11.01 14.75
C MET A 156 24.71 9.94 14.26
N ILE A 157 25.18 10.08 13.02
CA ILE A 157 26.09 9.11 12.38
C ILE A 157 27.54 9.59 12.51
N PHE A 158 28.41 8.70 12.98
CA PHE A 158 29.85 8.95 13.12
C PHE A 158 30.66 8.28 11.99
N THR A 159 31.89 8.74 11.81
CA THR A 159 32.81 8.22 10.77
C THR A 159 33.17 6.74 10.94
N ASN A 160 32.96 6.18 12.14
CA ASN A 160 33.09 4.75 12.42
C ASN A 160 31.90 3.90 11.92
N GLY A 161 30.88 4.53 11.32
CA GLY A 161 29.66 3.86 10.84
C GLY A 161 28.61 3.59 11.91
N ASN A 162 28.85 4.00 13.16
CA ASN A 162 27.89 3.87 14.24
C ASN A 162 26.92 5.05 14.27
N ALA A 163 25.68 4.78 14.67
CA ALA A 163 24.65 5.78 14.90
C ALA A 163 24.27 5.81 16.38
N TYR A 164 24.25 7.00 16.97
CA TYR A 164 23.86 7.24 18.37
C TYR A 164 22.72 8.25 18.43
N SER A 165 21.90 8.18 19.47
CA SER A 165 20.83 9.15 19.71
C SER A 165 21.39 10.54 20.05
N LEU A 166 20.81 11.59 19.46
CA LEU A 166 21.16 12.99 19.74
C LEU A 166 21.12 13.28 21.25
N ASP A 167 20.06 12.89 21.95
CA ASP A 167 19.89 13.15 23.40
C ASP A 167 21.05 12.59 24.24
N GLU A 168 21.59 11.43 23.84
CA GLU A 168 22.66 10.75 24.57
C GLU A 168 24.02 11.36 24.26
N MET A 169 24.20 11.86 23.03
CA MET A 169 25.40 12.60 22.65
C MET A 169 25.49 13.91 23.43
N GLU A 170 24.40 14.67 23.52
CA GLU A 170 24.34 15.93 24.28
C GLU A 170 24.63 15.70 25.78
N LYS A 171 24.07 14.64 26.38
CA LYS A 171 24.38 14.29 27.78
C LYS A 171 25.86 14.00 27.98
N ASN A 172 26.46 13.18 27.12
CA ASN A 172 27.88 12.82 27.24
C ASN A 172 28.82 14.02 26.98
N GLU A 173 28.42 15.01 26.19
CA GLU A 173 29.17 16.26 26.02
C GLU A 173 29.17 17.13 27.27
N THR A 174 28.04 17.18 28.01
CA THR A 174 27.95 17.95 29.27
C THR A 174 28.65 17.31 30.48
N THR A 175 29.13 16.07 30.34
CA THR A 175 29.82 15.34 31.43
C THR A 175 31.36 15.46 31.35
N LYS A 176 31.88 16.33 30.48
CA LYS A 176 33.29 16.69 30.36
C LYS A 176 33.54 18.11 30.87
#